data_AF-A0A1I1VPG1-F1
#
_entry.id   AF-A0A1I1VPG1-F1
#
_cell.length_a   1.000
_cell.length_b   1.000
_cell.length_c   1.000
_cell.angle_alpha   90.00
_cell.angle_beta   90.00
_cell.angle_gamma   90.00
#
_symmetry.space_group_name_H-M   'P 1'
#
loop_
_entity.id
_entity.type
_entity.pdbx_description
1 polymer ?
#
loop_
_entity_poly.entity_id
_entity_poly.type
_entity_poly.pdbx_seq_one_letter_code
_entity_poly.pdbx_strand_id
1 'polypeptide(L)'
;MQHDPISSCDLLRIEPEDRPRGKHTLRIQRFQCWLKGCDVPHVDRFVFLDFAADVATRGVLADLQKSLLRVLPDRGFLRGELHAAVVDHRRRVDGVRMRSEILQAEWWLPFLPQSRMDRLHIHEVSRLDEWLKYLHDRDVLYPRSQDYIEFAGKWASEVPLTALKATFHKLEVPQIPWVAEELDLAISALRARRFGSGRKVRSSWPLEKSVSSSALPTEWQKILAGVEAGGGEGTPLSPGFLPTVETALRTLCFCCQDLELPCEINRGTALALVNELKGRGTTNATIEINISALRRFAQVLGLDRGIMADLRNVEQDFFRKKQADIPKKFARLDELGSVESVLGRAIDLLAASRNERSLELRVAKLNAAATMALFSLIPLRVKDTNLLWGVHVTHTGQRYRLDVRTSKCGTEFHGEICDFVTPFLDALLLRGCDVEFLGLKRKEALQSRQALFAHANGRHMSNRRVANLWQRHIECGPHIARSVVHTELGRMGREGVEMALSLCAQRDPRTAKFYQGKAMHDTLLLETNGLLLSGFSDDMIEEHFPFIETDLDALF
;
A
#
# COMPACT_ATOMS: atom_id res chain seq x y z
N MET A 1 -14.38 -42.06 -16.92
CA MET A 1 -15.05 -43.39 -16.89
C MET A 1 -16.53 -43.15 -16.73
N GLN A 2 -17.33 -43.42 -17.76
CA GLN A 2 -18.78 -43.49 -17.61
C GLN A 2 -19.06 -44.78 -16.83
N HIS A 3 -19.51 -44.66 -15.59
CA HIS A 3 -19.97 -45.82 -14.83
C HIS A 3 -21.42 -46.08 -15.20
N ASP A 4 -21.74 -47.30 -15.61
CA ASP A 4 -23.11 -47.67 -15.96
C ASP A 4 -24.03 -47.52 -14.74
N PRO A 5 -25.17 -46.82 -14.86
CA PRO A 5 -26.14 -46.70 -13.80
C PRO A 5 -26.70 -48.09 -13.45
N ILE A 6 -26.85 -48.37 -12.15
CA ILE A 6 -27.42 -49.65 -11.72
C ILE A 6 -28.89 -49.72 -12.15
N SER A 7 -29.23 -50.79 -12.87
CA SER A 7 -30.61 -51.09 -13.20
C SER A 7 -31.39 -51.44 -11.93
N SER A 8 -32.63 -50.96 -11.83
CA SER A 8 -33.54 -51.35 -10.75
C SER A 8 -33.71 -52.88 -10.68
N CYS A 9 -33.72 -53.56 -11.84
CA CYS A 9 -33.75 -55.02 -11.93
C CYS A 9 -32.61 -55.69 -11.15
N ASP A 10 -31.41 -55.14 -11.18
CA ASP A 10 -30.25 -55.71 -10.47
C ASP A 10 -30.43 -55.59 -8.96
N LEU A 11 -30.94 -54.45 -8.48
CA LEU A 11 -31.23 -54.23 -7.06
C LEU A 11 -32.38 -55.11 -6.56
N LEU A 12 -33.37 -55.39 -7.42
CA LEU A 12 -34.50 -56.25 -7.10
C LEU A 12 -34.14 -57.74 -7.03
N ARG A 13 -33.02 -58.15 -7.65
CA ARG A 13 -32.51 -59.52 -7.64
C ARG A 13 -31.57 -59.83 -6.49
N ILE A 14 -31.20 -58.84 -5.67
CA ILE A 14 -30.33 -59.05 -4.51
C ILE A 14 -31.04 -59.97 -3.50
N GLU A 15 -30.48 -61.15 -3.30
CA GLU A 15 -30.84 -62.04 -2.20
C GLU A 15 -29.90 -61.78 -1.01
N PRO A 16 -30.41 -61.28 0.13
CA PRO A 16 -29.56 -61.05 1.29
C PRO A 16 -29.10 -62.38 1.92
N GLU A 17 -27.79 -62.51 2.17
CA GLU A 17 -27.15 -63.74 2.66
C GLU A 17 -27.54 -64.18 4.09
N ASP A 18 -28.14 -63.28 4.90
CA ASP A 18 -28.51 -63.56 6.29
C ASP A 18 -29.86 -64.30 6.40
N ARG A 19 -30.07 -65.02 7.53
CA ARG A 19 -31.36 -65.65 7.91
C ARG A 19 -32.55 -64.74 7.53
N PRO A 20 -33.68 -65.26 7.03
CA PRO A 20 -34.81 -64.48 6.47
C PRO A 20 -35.46 -63.44 7.40
N ARG A 21 -34.98 -63.30 8.64
CA ARG A 21 -35.43 -62.30 9.63
C ARG A 21 -34.30 -61.37 10.13
N GLY A 22 -33.16 -61.32 9.46
CA GLY A 22 -32.07 -60.40 9.79
C GLY A 22 -32.46 -58.94 9.58
N LYS A 23 -31.99 -58.03 10.44
CA LYS A 23 -32.28 -56.58 10.31
C LYS A 23 -31.85 -56.01 8.95
N HIS A 24 -30.75 -56.53 8.37
CA HIS A 24 -30.26 -56.11 7.05
C HIS A 24 -31.18 -56.58 5.92
N THR A 25 -31.60 -57.84 5.96
CA THR A 25 -32.57 -58.45 5.05
C THR A 25 -33.87 -57.63 5.00
N LEU A 26 -34.43 -57.28 6.16
CA LEU A 26 -35.66 -56.49 6.22
C LEU A 26 -35.51 -55.08 5.64
N ARG A 27 -34.35 -54.43 5.81
CA ARG A 27 -34.08 -53.10 5.25
C ARG A 27 -33.98 -53.13 3.72
N ILE A 28 -33.28 -54.13 3.18
CA ILE A 28 -33.15 -54.33 1.73
C ILE A 28 -34.51 -54.68 1.12
N GLN A 29 -35.24 -55.63 1.71
CA GLN A 29 -36.58 -56.03 1.25
C GLN A 29 -37.56 -54.86 1.28
N ARG A 30 -37.53 -54.03 2.33
CA ARG A 30 -38.36 -52.82 2.39
C ARG A 30 -38.08 -51.88 1.22
N PHE A 31 -36.81 -51.62 0.92
CA PHE A 31 -36.42 -50.80 -0.21
C PHE A 31 -36.83 -51.45 -1.55
N GLN A 32 -36.62 -52.75 -1.74
CA GLN A 32 -37.04 -53.47 -2.94
C GLN A 32 -38.55 -53.45 -3.15
N CYS A 33 -39.34 -53.63 -2.08
CA CYS A 33 -40.80 -53.53 -2.14
C CYS A 33 -41.26 -52.13 -2.57
N TRP A 34 -40.65 -51.08 -2.01
CA TRP A 34 -40.92 -49.71 -2.42
C TRP A 34 -40.50 -49.46 -3.89
N LEU A 35 -39.30 -49.93 -4.27
CA LEU A 35 -38.75 -49.74 -5.61
C LEU A 35 -39.61 -50.42 -6.69
N LYS A 36 -40.20 -51.60 -6.41
CA LYS A 36 -41.15 -52.27 -7.32
C LYS A 36 -42.38 -51.42 -7.64
N GLY A 37 -42.78 -50.53 -6.73
CA GLY A 37 -43.93 -49.65 -6.93
C GLY A 37 -43.63 -48.38 -7.72
N CYS A 38 -42.36 -48.03 -7.93
CA CYS A 38 -41.96 -46.72 -8.49
C CYS A 38 -41.69 -46.75 -10.01
N ASP A 39 -41.66 -47.93 -10.64
CA ASP A 39 -41.38 -48.13 -12.08
C ASP A 39 -40.21 -47.30 -12.64
N VAL A 40 -39.09 -47.27 -11.91
CA VAL A 40 -37.86 -46.56 -12.33
C VAL A 40 -36.87 -47.53 -12.98
N PRO A 41 -36.30 -47.23 -14.16
CA PRO A 41 -35.37 -48.13 -14.86
C PRO A 41 -33.97 -48.17 -14.23
N HIS A 42 -33.56 -47.06 -13.60
CA HIS A 42 -32.26 -46.89 -12.97
C HIS A 42 -32.41 -46.31 -11.57
N VAL A 43 -31.47 -46.65 -10.69
CA VAL A 43 -31.43 -46.12 -9.33
C VAL A 43 -30.24 -45.18 -9.18
N ASP A 44 -30.55 -43.92 -8.90
CA ASP A 44 -29.60 -42.85 -8.59
C ASP A 44 -29.87 -42.26 -7.19
N ARG A 45 -29.14 -41.20 -6.80
CA ARG A 45 -29.35 -40.52 -5.53
C ARG A 45 -30.78 -40.03 -5.30
N PHE A 46 -31.51 -39.63 -6.34
CA PHE A 46 -32.84 -39.02 -6.20
C PHE A 46 -33.89 -40.07 -5.85
N VAL A 47 -33.79 -41.25 -6.47
CA VAL A 47 -34.63 -42.42 -6.11
C VAL A 47 -34.45 -42.80 -4.63
N PHE A 48 -33.23 -42.76 -4.10
CA PHE A 48 -33.00 -42.98 -2.67
C PHE A 48 -33.62 -41.89 -1.79
N LEU A 49 -33.56 -40.63 -2.22
CA LEU A 49 -34.19 -39.53 -1.49
C LEU A 49 -35.72 -39.65 -1.45
N ASP A 50 -36.34 -40.12 -2.54
CA ASP A 50 -37.79 -40.37 -2.60
C ASP A 50 -38.20 -41.52 -1.67
N PHE A 51 -37.41 -42.60 -1.62
CA PHE A 51 -37.60 -43.68 -0.64
C PHE A 51 -37.51 -43.17 0.80
N ALA A 52 -36.56 -42.29 1.06
CA ALA A 52 -36.38 -41.74 2.40
C ALA A 52 -37.55 -40.84 2.82
N ALA A 53 -38.14 -40.11 1.88
CA ALA A 53 -39.32 -39.29 2.08
C ALA A 53 -40.55 -40.16 2.40
N ASP A 54 -40.75 -41.27 1.69
CA ASP A 54 -41.85 -42.22 1.96
C ASP A 54 -41.74 -42.88 3.34
N VAL A 55 -40.52 -43.26 3.74
CA VAL A 55 -40.28 -43.92 5.03
C VAL A 55 -40.32 -42.96 6.22
N ALA A 56 -40.03 -41.67 6.00
CA ALA A 56 -40.08 -40.60 7.00
C ALA A 56 -39.27 -40.85 8.28
N THR A 57 -38.10 -41.52 8.19
CA THR A 57 -37.19 -41.69 9.35
C THR A 57 -35.78 -41.17 9.08
N ARG A 58 -35.15 -40.60 10.10
CA ARG A 58 -33.81 -39.98 10.02
C ARG A 58 -32.70 -40.97 9.61
N GLY A 59 -32.81 -42.22 10.04
CA GLY A 59 -31.78 -43.24 9.85
C GLY A 59 -31.91 -44.09 8.59
N VAL A 60 -33.03 -43.99 7.85
CA VAL A 60 -33.40 -44.98 6.82
C VAL A 60 -32.31 -45.23 5.79
N LEU A 61 -31.74 -44.18 5.21
CA LEU A 61 -30.72 -44.34 4.18
C LEU A 61 -29.38 -44.79 4.74
N ALA A 62 -28.99 -44.35 5.94
CA ALA A 62 -27.73 -44.81 6.55
C ALA A 62 -27.81 -46.31 6.90
N ASP A 63 -28.98 -46.74 7.36
CA ASP A 63 -29.29 -48.13 7.65
C ASP A 63 -29.38 -48.99 6.39
N LEU A 64 -29.94 -48.45 5.30
CA LEU A 64 -29.97 -49.08 3.99
C LEU A 64 -28.56 -49.18 3.39
N GLN A 65 -27.76 -48.10 3.48
CA GLN A 65 -26.36 -48.08 3.05
C GLN A 65 -25.55 -49.17 3.74
N LYS A 66 -25.65 -49.27 5.06
CA LYS A 66 -24.96 -50.33 5.82
C LYS A 66 -25.37 -51.73 5.37
N SER A 67 -26.65 -51.92 5.01
CA SER A 67 -27.17 -53.22 4.56
C SER A 67 -26.73 -53.55 3.13
N LEU A 68 -26.86 -52.60 2.20
CA LEU A 68 -26.49 -52.81 0.79
C LEU A 68 -25.00 -52.99 0.60
N LEU A 69 -24.15 -52.24 1.30
CA LEU A 69 -22.69 -52.39 1.20
C LEU A 69 -22.18 -53.73 1.73
N ARG A 70 -22.98 -54.44 2.55
CA ARG A 70 -22.64 -55.78 3.03
C ARG A 70 -22.86 -56.84 1.96
N VAL A 71 -23.91 -56.69 1.13
CA VAL A 71 -24.28 -57.67 0.09
C VAL A 71 -23.67 -57.30 -1.27
N LEU A 72 -23.31 -56.03 -1.48
CA LEU A 72 -22.71 -55.51 -2.71
C LEU A 72 -21.44 -54.68 -2.43
N PRO A 73 -20.35 -55.28 -1.92
CA PRO A 73 -19.14 -54.55 -1.59
C PRO A 73 -18.45 -53.91 -2.81
N ASP A 74 -18.55 -54.53 -3.99
CA ASP A 74 -17.76 -54.16 -5.17
C ASP A 74 -18.44 -53.13 -6.12
N ARG A 75 -19.63 -52.63 -5.76
CA ARG A 75 -20.39 -51.68 -6.60
C ARG A 75 -20.06 -50.22 -6.25
N GLY A 76 -18.90 -49.75 -6.72
CA GLY A 76 -18.38 -48.39 -6.45
C GLY A 76 -19.35 -47.25 -6.79
N PHE A 77 -20.08 -47.33 -7.91
CA PHE A 77 -21.06 -46.33 -8.32
C PHE A 77 -22.24 -46.22 -7.34
N LEU A 78 -22.87 -47.35 -7.00
CA LEU A 78 -23.97 -47.43 -6.03
C LEU A 78 -23.55 -46.86 -4.67
N ARG A 79 -22.33 -47.19 -4.24
CA ARG A 79 -21.77 -46.67 -2.99
C ARG A 79 -21.69 -45.15 -3.02
N GLY A 80 -21.29 -44.55 -4.15
CA GLY A 80 -21.23 -43.10 -4.35
C GLY A 80 -22.60 -42.44 -4.27
N GLU A 81 -23.55 -42.89 -5.09
CA GLU A 81 -24.92 -42.35 -5.14
C GLU A 81 -25.66 -42.50 -3.81
N LEU A 82 -25.58 -43.68 -3.19
CA LEU A 82 -26.23 -43.93 -1.91
C LEU A 82 -25.58 -43.13 -0.77
N HIS A 83 -24.26 -42.95 -0.77
CA HIS A 83 -23.61 -42.09 0.21
C HIS A 83 -24.02 -40.63 0.04
N ALA A 84 -24.08 -40.13 -1.20
CA ALA A 84 -24.58 -38.79 -1.49
C ALA A 84 -26.03 -38.61 -0.99
N ALA A 85 -26.90 -39.58 -1.28
CA ALA A 85 -28.28 -39.57 -0.80
C ALA A 85 -28.39 -39.60 0.74
N VAL A 86 -27.53 -40.37 1.44
CA VAL A 86 -27.47 -40.36 2.92
C VAL A 86 -27.12 -38.98 3.46
N VAL A 87 -26.13 -38.31 2.86
CA VAL A 87 -25.70 -36.97 3.26
C VAL A 87 -26.82 -35.96 3.01
N ASP A 88 -27.46 -36.02 1.84
CA ASP A 88 -28.54 -35.09 1.45
C ASP A 88 -29.82 -35.31 2.29
N HIS A 89 -30.20 -36.56 2.58
CA HIS A 89 -31.33 -36.87 3.47
C HIS A 89 -31.10 -36.36 4.89
N ARG A 90 -29.90 -36.56 5.45
CA ARG A 90 -29.57 -36.01 6.78
C ARG A 90 -29.69 -34.50 6.81
N ARG A 91 -29.19 -33.82 5.78
CA ARG A 91 -29.33 -32.36 5.64
C ARG A 91 -30.79 -31.93 5.61
N ARG A 92 -31.63 -32.58 4.79
CA ARG A 92 -33.08 -32.29 4.73
C ARG A 92 -33.75 -32.48 6.10
N VAL A 93 -33.47 -33.57 6.79
CA VAL A 93 -34.02 -33.84 8.14
C VAL A 93 -33.56 -32.80 9.16
N ASP A 94 -32.33 -32.31 9.05
CA ASP A 94 -31.79 -31.26 9.91
C ASP A 94 -32.25 -29.84 9.47
N GLY A 95 -33.15 -29.73 8.48
CA GLY A 95 -33.69 -28.46 7.96
C GLY A 95 -32.70 -27.66 7.09
N VAL A 96 -31.63 -28.30 6.63
CA VAL A 96 -30.59 -27.66 5.81
C VAL A 96 -30.95 -27.81 4.33
N ARG A 97 -31.20 -26.66 3.67
CA ARG A 97 -31.47 -26.60 2.22
C ARG A 97 -30.34 -27.23 1.41
N MET A 98 -30.69 -27.97 0.37
CA MET A 98 -29.73 -28.52 -0.59
C MET A 98 -29.19 -27.44 -1.52
N ARG A 99 -28.04 -27.70 -2.14
CA ARG A 99 -27.44 -26.77 -3.13
C ARG A 99 -28.42 -26.44 -4.26
N SER A 100 -29.09 -27.44 -4.82
CA SER A 100 -30.04 -27.24 -5.93
C SER A 100 -31.23 -26.37 -5.52
N GLU A 101 -31.72 -26.53 -4.29
CA GLU A 101 -32.83 -25.72 -3.75
C GLU A 101 -32.39 -24.27 -3.52
N ILE A 102 -31.17 -24.06 -3.04
CA ILE A 102 -30.60 -22.71 -2.84
C ILE A 102 -30.45 -21.98 -4.19
N LEU A 103 -29.88 -22.65 -5.19
CA LEU A 103 -29.58 -22.05 -6.50
C LEU A 103 -30.82 -21.76 -7.35
N GLN A 104 -32.00 -22.26 -6.96
CA GLN A 104 -33.28 -21.96 -7.62
C GLN A 104 -33.89 -20.62 -7.22
N ALA A 105 -33.38 -19.96 -6.17
CA ALA A 105 -33.90 -18.67 -5.75
C ALA A 105 -33.61 -17.56 -6.77
N GLU A 106 -34.52 -16.60 -6.91
CA GLU A 106 -34.49 -15.58 -7.97
C GLU A 106 -33.22 -14.72 -7.98
N TRP A 107 -32.66 -14.43 -6.80
CA TRP A 107 -31.44 -13.61 -6.66
C TRP A 107 -30.17 -14.31 -7.15
N TRP A 108 -30.22 -15.62 -7.45
CA TRP A 108 -29.11 -16.32 -8.07
C TRP A 108 -29.08 -16.19 -9.59
N LEU A 109 -30.17 -15.75 -10.23
CA LEU A 109 -30.27 -15.68 -11.70
C LEU A 109 -29.08 -14.96 -12.37
N PRO A 110 -28.54 -13.84 -11.84
CA PRO A 110 -27.38 -13.18 -12.45
C PRO A 110 -26.07 -13.99 -12.39
N PHE A 111 -25.97 -14.94 -11.47
CA PHE A 111 -24.75 -15.72 -11.20
C PHE A 111 -24.77 -17.12 -11.85
N LEU A 112 -25.94 -17.65 -12.22
CA LEU A 112 -26.04 -18.98 -12.84
C LEU A 112 -25.21 -19.14 -14.14
N PRO A 113 -25.06 -18.11 -15.01
CA PRO A 113 -24.21 -18.22 -16.20
C PRO A 113 -22.71 -18.36 -15.87
N GLN A 114 -22.28 -17.95 -14.68
CA GLN A 114 -20.89 -17.97 -14.21
C GLN A 114 -20.62 -19.32 -13.54
N SER A 115 -20.47 -20.34 -14.36
CA SER A 115 -20.67 -21.78 -14.11
C SER A 115 -19.60 -22.50 -13.26
N ARG A 116 -19.09 -21.88 -12.20
CA ARG A 116 -18.16 -22.52 -11.25
C ARG A 116 -18.75 -22.77 -9.85
N MET A 117 -20.08 -22.86 -9.78
CA MET A 117 -20.82 -23.12 -8.54
C MET A 117 -20.49 -24.49 -7.92
N ASP A 118 -20.04 -25.43 -8.74
CA ASP A 118 -19.53 -26.74 -8.34
C ASP A 118 -18.31 -26.65 -7.40
N ARG A 119 -17.47 -25.61 -7.57
CA ARG A 119 -16.25 -25.37 -6.76
C ARG A 119 -16.53 -24.89 -5.34
N LEU A 120 -17.74 -24.43 -5.05
CA LEU A 120 -18.09 -23.93 -3.74
C LEU A 120 -18.46 -25.07 -2.80
N HIS A 121 -18.06 -25.00 -1.53
CA HIS A 121 -18.60 -25.87 -0.49
C HIS A 121 -20.03 -25.43 -0.12
N ILE A 122 -20.86 -26.32 0.43
CA ILE A 122 -22.26 -25.98 0.78
C ILE A 122 -22.36 -24.75 1.69
N HIS A 123 -21.45 -24.62 2.67
CA HIS A 123 -21.42 -23.45 3.57
C HIS A 123 -21.08 -22.14 2.85
N GLU A 124 -20.30 -22.19 1.77
CA GLU A 124 -19.97 -21.02 0.95
C GLU A 124 -21.19 -20.63 0.10
N VAL A 125 -21.88 -21.63 -0.48
CA VAL A 125 -23.15 -21.43 -1.19
C VAL A 125 -24.20 -20.82 -0.26
N SER A 126 -24.40 -21.36 0.94
CA SER A 126 -25.35 -20.81 1.90
C SER A 126 -24.99 -19.39 2.33
N ARG A 127 -23.70 -19.08 2.51
CA ARG A 127 -23.27 -17.72 2.88
C ARG A 127 -23.53 -16.71 1.76
N LEU A 128 -23.22 -17.11 0.52
CA LEU A 128 -23.47 -16.28 -0.65
C LEU A 128 -24.98 -16.11 -0.86
N ASP A 129 -25.78 -17.16 -0.67
CA ASP A 129 -27.24 -17.09 -0.70
C ASP A 129 -27.80 -16.07 0.29
N GLU A 130 -27.36 -16.13 1.56
CA GLU A 130 -27.78 -15.17 2.58
C GLU A 130 -27.41 -13.73 2.20
N TRP A 131 -26.24 -13.53 1.58
CA TRP A 131 -25.80 -12.21 1.12
C TRP A 131 -26.61 -11.71 -0.07
N LEU A 132 -26.83 -12.54 -1.09
CA LEU A 132 -27.61 -12.19 -2.28
C LEU A 132 -29.06 -11.90 -1.92
N LYS A 133 -29.65 -12.73 -1.04
CA LYS A 133 -30.97 -12.48 -0.48
C LYS A 133 -31.04 -11.14 0.25
N TYR A 134 -30.03 -10.84 1.08
CA TYR A 134 -29.96 -9.57 1.80
C TYR A 134 -29.95 -8.36 0.86
N LEU A 135 -29.21 -8.44 -0.26
CA LEU A 135 -29.20 -7.37 -1.27
C LEU A 135 -30.53 -7.26 -1.99
N HIS A 136 -31.13 -8.39 -2.36
CA HIS A 136 -32.41 -8.46 -3.04
C HIS A 136 -33.55 -7.88 -2.17
N ASP A 137 -33.66 -8.32 -0.91
CA ASP A 137 -34.70 -7.86 0.02
C ASP A 137 -34.62 -6.34 0.31
N ARG A 138 -33.49 -5.69 -0.02
CA ARG A 138 -33.23 -4.26 0.18
C ARG A 138 -33.09 -3.45 -1.12
N ASP A 139 -33.26 -4.09 -2.28
CA ASP A 139 -33.08 -3.48 -3.61
C ASP A 139 -31.70 -2.79 -3.78
N VAL A 140 -30.64 -3.43 -3.28
CA VAL A 140 -29.27 -2.88 -3.35
C VAL A 140 -28.53 -3.44 -4.57
N LEU A 141 -28.38 -2.61 -5.60
CA LEU A 141 -27.65 -2.97 -6.82
C LEU A 141 -26.12 -2.80 -6.70
N TYR A 142 -25.68 -1.77 -5.99
CA TYR A 142 -24.26 -1.40 -5.86
C TYR A 142 -23.86 -1.34 -4.39
N PRO A 143 -23.59 -2.49 -3.75
CA PRO A 143 -23.33 -2.54 -2.32
C PRO A 143 -22.12 -1.68 -1.93
N ARG A 144 -22.27 -0.95 -0.82
CA ARG A 144 -21.22 -0.18 -0.18
C ARG A 144 -20.70 -0.93 1.03
N SER A 145 -19.55 -0.48 1.55
CA SER A 145 -18.93 -1.03 2.75
C SER A 145 -19.90 -1.08 3.94
N GLN A 146 -20.82 -0.13 4.04
CA GLN A 146 -21.87 -0.12 5.07
C GLN A 146 -22.84 -1.30 4.93
N ASP A 147 -23.25 -1.68 3.71
CA ASP A 147 -24.14 -2.83 3.47
C ASP A 147 -23.50 -4.14 3.92
N TYR A 148 -22.21 -4.31 3.64
CA TYR A 148 -21.45 -5.47 4.12
C TYR A 148 -21.31 -5.49 5.66
N ILE A 149 -21.06 -4.34 6.27
CA ILE A 149 -20.99 -4.21 7.74
C ILE A 149 -22.32 -4.57 8.38
N GLU A 150 -23.44 -4.10 7.83
CA GLU A 150 -24.78 -4.40 8.31
C GLU A 150 -25.12 -5.88 8.17
N PHE A 151 -24.85 -6.48 7.01
CA PHE A 151 -25.00 -7.92 6.82
C PHE A 151 -24.18 -8.73 7.83
N ALA A 152 -22.94 -8.30 8.10
CA ALA A 152 -22.06 -8.95 9.07
C ALA A 152 -22.48 -8.71 10.54
N GLY A 153 -23.37 -7.74 10.79
CA GLY A 153 -23.77 -7.29 12.12
C GLY A 153 -24.26 -8.41 13.03
N LYS A 154 -24.95 -9.42 12.47
CA LYS A 154 -25.47 -10.57 13.23
C LYS A 154 -24.40 -11.49 13.83
N TRP A 155 -23.15 -11.36 13.41
CA TRP A 155 -22.02 -12.13 13.95
C TRP A 155 -20.99 -11.31 14.73
N ALA A 156 -21.09 -9.97 14.70
CA ALA A 156 -20.11 -9.05 15.30
C ALA A 156 -18.63 -9.38 14.93
N SER A 157 -18.39 -9.87 13.71
CA SER A 157 -17.11 -10.42 13.26
C SER A 157 -16.90 -10.20 11.77
N GLU A 158 -15.63 -10.07 11.35
CA GLU A 158 -15.22 -9.96 9.95
C GLU A 158 -15.12 -11.31 9.22
N VAL A 159 -15.18 -12.42 9.94
CA VAL A 159 -15.06 -13.78 9.40
C VAL A 159 -16.09 -14.07 8.29
N PRO A 160 -17.39 -13.73 8.46
CA PRO A 160 -18.38 -13.83 7.38
C PRO A 160 -17.98 -13.17 6.06
N LEU A 161 -17.44 -11.95 6.14
CA LEU A 161 -17.05 -11.17 4.98
C LEU A 161 -15.78 -11.71 4.34
N THR A 162 -14.84 -12.21 5.16
CA THR A 162 -13.64 -12.87 4.66
C THR A 162 -13.98 -14.16 3.91
N ALA A 163 -14.95 -14.94 4.41
CA ALA A 163 -15.46 -16.12 3.73
C ALA A 163 -16.19 -15.77 2.42
N LEU A 164 -17.00 -14.70 2.43
CA LEU A 164 -17.65 -14.18 1.23
C LEU A 164 -16.62 -13.75 0.17
N LYS A 165 -15.56 -13.05 0.58
CA LYS A 165 -14.46 -12.68 -0.31
C LYS A 165 -13.77 -13.88 -0.95
N ALA A 166 -13.48 -14.91 -0.15
CA ALA A 166 -12.92 -16.17 -0.66
C ALA A 166 -13.86 -16.86 -1.66
N THR A 167 -15.16 -16.79 -1.41
CA THR A 167 -16.20 -17.33 -2.30
C THR A 167 -16.20 -16.61 -3.64
N PHE A 168 -16.19 -15.27 -3.65
CA PHE A 168 -16.10 -14.48 -4.90
C PHE A 168 -14.83 -14.80 -5.69
N HIS A 169 -13.70 -15.00 -5.00
CA HIS A 169 -12.46 -15.38 -5.67
C HIS A 169 -12.53 -16.77 -6.33
N LYS A 170 -13.13 -17.77 -5.66
CA LYS A 170 -13.33 -19.12 -6.23
C LYS A 170 -14.25 -19.13 -7.46
N LEU A 171 -15.24 -18.24 -7.45
CA LEU A 171 -16.16 -18.03 -8.57
C LEU A 171 -15.54 -17.23 -9.71
N GLU A 172 -14.35 -16.65 -9.51
CA GLU A 172 -13.69 -15.75 -10.47
C GLU A 172 -14.62 -14.59 -10.86
N VAL A 173 -15.35 -14.05 -9.88
CA VAL A 173 -16.16 -12.85 -10.10
C VAL A 173 -15.24 -11.70 -10.54
N PRO A 174 -15.60 -10.95 -11.60
CA PRO A 174 -14.86 -9.76 -12.01
C PRO A 174 -14.59 -8.84 -10.81
N GLN A 175 -13.43 -8.20 -10.78
CA GLN A 175 -13.01 -7.31 -9.69
C GLN A 175 -13.73 -5.95 -9.80
N ILE A 176 -15.05 -5.97 -9.71
CA ILE A 176 -15.90 -4.78 -9.77
C ILE A 176 -15.78 -3.97 -8.47
N PRO A 177 -15.93 -2.62 -8.50
CA PRO A 177 -15.64 -1.76 -7.34
C PRO A 177 -16.37 -2.12 -6.05
N TRP A 178 -17.67 -2.40 -6.16
CA TRP A 178 -18.52 -2.75 -5.02
C TRP A 178 -18.28 -4.15 -4.46
N VAL A 179 -17.46 -4.99 -5.10
CA VAL A 179 -17.03 -6.28 -4.55
C VAL A 179 -15.57 -6.23 -4.12
N ALA A 180 -14.66 -5.75 -4.97
CA ALA A 180 -13.23 -5.80 -4.72
C ALA A 180 -12.77 -4.78 -3.67
N GLU A 181 -13.36 -3.56 -3.66
CA GLU A 181 -12.97 -2.51 -2.72
C GLU A 181 -13.91 -2.43 -1.51
N GLU A 182 -15.22 -2.32 -1.74
CA GLU A 182 -16.18 -2.06 -0.66
C GLU A 182 -16.23 -3.21 0.38
N LEU A 183 -16.08 -4.46 -0.06
CA LEU A 183 -15.96 -5.60 0.83
C LEU A 183 -14.68 -5.54 1.69
N ASP A 184 -13.55 -5.16 1.09
CA ASP A 184 -12.29 -5.03 1.81
C ASP A 184 -12.30 -3.86 2.80
N LEU A 185 -12.96 -2.77 2.44
CA LEU A 185 -13.22 -1.66 3.35
C LEU A 185 -14.07 -2.09 4.53
N ALA A 186 -15.13 -2.87 4.30
CA ALA A 186 -15.97 -3.42 5.36
C ALA A 186 -15.19 -4.35 6.30
N ILE A 187 -14.39 -5.28 5.75
CA ILE A 187 -13.52 -6.17 6.52
C ILE A 187 -12.55 -5.36 7.39
N SER A 188 -11.91 -4.34 6.81
CA SER A 188 -10.95 -3.49 7.52
C SER A 188 -11.62 -2.68 8.63
N ALA A 189 -12.82 -2.15 8.39
CA ALA A 189 -13.60 -1.42 9.38
C ALA A 189 -14.00 -2.29 10.57
N LEU A 190 -14.45 -3.53 10.32
CA LEU A 190 -14.79 -4.47 11.40
C LEU A 190 -13.56 -4.87 12.24
N ARG A 191 -12.41 -5.12 11.60
CA ARG A 191 -11.15 -5.37 12.30
C ARG A 191 -10.75 -4.19 13.19
N ALA A 192 -10.85 -2.97 12.67
CA ALA A 192 -10.52 -1.76 13.43
C ALA A 192 -11.43 -1.58 14.66
N ARG A 193 -12.72 -1.93 14.57
CA ARG A 193 -13.64 -1.93 15.72
C ARG A 193 -13.22 -2.93 16.79
N ARG A 194 -12.76 -4.13 16.40
CA ARG A 194 -12.38 -5.21 17.31
C ARG A 194 -11.10 -4.94 18.09
N PHE A 195 -10.06 -4.43 17.42
CA PHE A 195 -8.78 -4.17 18.06
C PHE A 195 -8.73 -2.82 18.81
N GLY A 196 -9.82 -2.05 18.75
CA GLY A 196 -9.89 -0.67 19.21
C GLY A 196 -9.03 0.22 18.33
N SER A 197 -9.51 1.43 18.04
CA SER A 197 -8.64 2.51 17.57
C SER A 197 -7.81 3.01 18.74
N GLY A 198 -7.00 2.13 19.34
CA GLY A 198 -6.05 2.45 20.39
C GLY A 198 -5.09 3.48 19.85
N ARG A 199 -5.50 4.75 19.90
CA ARG A 199 -4.68 5.90 19.63
C ARG A 199 -3.69 5.84 20.77
N LYS A 200 -2.59 5.11 20.56
CA LYS A 200 -1.44 5.16 21.46
C LYS A 200 -1.20 6.65 21.62
N VAL A 201 -1.52 7.18 22.80
CA VAL A 201 -1.16 8.54 23.15
C VAL A 201 0.32 8.56 22.86
N ARG A 202 0.73 9.36 21.86
CA ARG A 202 2.15 9.52 21.59
C ARG A 202 2.70 10.05 22.89
N SER A 203 3.40 9.21 23.64
CA SER A 203 4.17 9.67 24.79
C SER A 203 5.01 10.82 24.26
N SER A 204 4.89 11.99 24.85
CA SER A 204 5.90 13.01 24.67
C SER A 204 7.21 12.35 25.08
N TRP A 205 8.11 12.12 24.13
CA TRP A 205 9.43 11.60 24.44
C TRP A 205 10.04 12.50 25.53
N PRO A 206 10.62 11.93 26.59
CA PRO A 206 11.28 12.72 27.62
C PRO A 206 12.32 13.63 26.97
N LEU A 207 12.33 14.89 27.40
CA LEU A 207 13.28 15.89 26.88
C LEU A 207 14.61 15.71 27.61
N GLU A 208 15.47 14.80 27.14
CA GLU A 208 16.72 14.46 27.83
C GLU A 208 17.79 15.56 27.74
N LYS A 209 17.79 16.33 26.64
CA LYS A 209 18.85 17.28 26.30
C LYS A 209 18.33 18.63 25.80
N SER A 210 17.18 19.04 26.31
CA SER A 210 16.52 20.32 26.03
C SER A 210 15.51 20.61 27.13
N VAL A 211 15.25 21.89 27.44
CA VAL A 211 14.16 22.24 28.36
C VAL A 211 12.80 22.22 27.66
N SER A 212 11.69 22.30 28.41
CA SER A 212 10.35 22.52 27.82
C SER A 212 10.21 23.96 27.31
N SER A 213 9.27 24.21 26.40
CA SER A 213 9.05 25.57 25.85
C SER A 213 8.68 26.58 26.95
N SER A 214 7.89 26.15 27.93
CA SER A 214 7.50 26.94 29.10
C SER A 214 8.65 27.27 30.05
N ALA A 215 9.77 26.55 29.96
CA ALA A 215 10.97 26.78 30.78
C ALA A 215 11.95 27.79 30.14
N LEU A 216 11.65 28.30 28.94
CA LEU A 216 12.40 29.41 28.35
C LEU A 216 12.17 30.71 29.15
N PRO A 217 13.10 31.69 29.12
CA PRO A 217 12.85 33.02 29.65
C PRO A 217 11.54 33.63 29.11
N THR A 218 10.76 34.28 29.98
CA THR A 218 9.43 34.79 29.63
C THR A 218 9.46 35.77 28.46
N GLU A 219 10.49 36.60 28.38
CA GLU A 219 10.71 37.51 27.26
C GLU A 219 10.87 36.74 25.94
N TRP A 220 11.63 35.65 25.95
CA TRP A 220 11.85 34.84 24.76
C TRP A 220 10.55 34.16 24.30
N GLN A 221 9.74 33.65 25.24
CA GLN A 221 8.43 33.09 24.94
C GLN A 221 7.51 34.12 24.27
N LYS A 222 7.49 35.36 24.79
CA LYS A 222 6.69 36.46 24.20
C LYS A 222 7.10 36.78 22.78
N ILE A 223 8.41 36.82 22.50
CA ILE A 223 8.92 37.07 21.14
C ILE A 223 8.53 35.94 20.19
N LEU A 224 8.71 34.68 20.60
CA LEU A 224 8.34 33.53 19.78
C LEU A 224 6.83 33.53 19.46
N ALA A 225 5.98 33.77 20.46
CA ALA A 225 4.54 33.88 20.28
C ALA A 225 4.15 35.07 19.38
N GLY A 226 4.83 36.21 19.51
CA GLY A 226 4.59 37.39 18.67
C GLY A 226 4.90 37.15 17.20
N VAL A 227 6.02 36.48 16.90
CA VAL A 227 6.38 36.11 15.51
C VAL A 227 5.42 35.05 14.97
N GLU A 228 5.00 34.09 15.79
CA GLU A 228 4.02 33.06 15.40
C GLU A 228 2.64 33.67 15.07
N ALA A 229 2.23 34.71 15.81
CA ALA A 229 1.01 35.48 15.57
C ALA A 229 1.08 36.41 14.33
N GLY A 230 2.19 36.41 13.58
CA GLY A 230 2.36 37.20 12.36
C GLY A 230 3.05 38.56 12.58
N GLY A 231 3.45 38.91 13.80
CA GLY A 231 4.18 40.15 14.12
C GLY A 231 5.64 40.16 13.68
N GLY A 232 6.08 39.19 12.89
CA GLY A 232 7.47 39.04 12.42
C GLY A 232 7.79 39.76 11.11
N GLU A 233 6.86 40.54 10.54
CA GLU A 233 7.08 41.22 9.26
C GLU A 233 8.25 42.24 9.39
N GLY A 234 9.27 42.11 8.54
CA GLY A 234 10.51 42.89 8.63
C GLY A 234 11.54 42.39 9.65
N THR A 235 11.24 41.33 10.41
CA THR A 235 12.20 40.70 11.34
C THR A 235 13.06 39.63 10.64
N PRO A 236 14.24 39.28 11.16
CA PRO A 236 15.06 38.19 10.62
C PRO A 236 14.47 36.78 10.84
N LEU A 237 13.31 36.67 11.51
CA LEU A 237 12.65 35.42 11.86
C LEU A 237 11.42 35.22 10.98
N SER A 238 11.38 34.12 10.24
CA SER A 238 10.18 33.70 9.52
C SER A 238 9.41 32.62 10.29
N PRO A 239 8.08 32.53 10.17
CA PRO A 239 7.29 31.49 10.83
C PRO A 239 7.80 30.07 10.54
N GLY A 240 8.29 29.82 9.32
CA GLY A 240 8.86 28.52 8.93
C GLY A 240 10.20 28.18 9.59
N PHE A 241 10.91 29.16 10.15
CA PHE A 241 12.20 29.00 10.83
C PHE A 241 12.07 28.99 12.36
N LEU A 242 10.93 29.42 12.91
CA LEU A 242 10.67 29.44 14.35
C LEU A 242 10.93 28.10 15.06
N PRO A 243 10.51 26.93 14.54
CA PRO A 243 10.79 25.66 15.22
C PRO A 243 12.30 25.40 15.41
N THR A 244 13.13 25.86 14.47
CA THR A 244 14.59 25.76 14.57
C THR A 244 15.14 26.70 15.65
N VAL A 245 14.62 27.92 15.72
CA VAL A 245 14.98 28.89 16.76
C VAL A 245 14.61 28.39 18.15
N GLU A 246 13.36 27.94 18.32
CA GLU A 246 12.89 27.40 19.59
C GLU A 246 13.72 26.19 20.03
N THR A 247 14.04 25.28 19.11
CA THR A 247 14.92 24.12 19.39
C THR A 247 16.30 24.57 19.87
N ALA A 248 16.92 25.56 19.20
CA ALA A 248 18.21 26.10 19.57
C ALA A 248 18.18 26.75 20.97
N LEU A 249 17.16 27.57 21.26
CA LEU A 249 16.99 28.23 22.56
C LEU A 249 16.74 27.24 23.70
N ARG A 250 15.90 26.23 23.47
CA ARG A 250 15.60 25.19 24.47
C ARG A 250 16.83 24.32 24.76
N THR A 251 17.67 24.09 23.75
CA THR A 251 18.94 23.40 23.92
C THR A 251 19.94 24.29 24.65
N LEU A 252 20.00 25.58 24.31
CA LEU A 252 20.85 26.57 24.99
C LEU A 252 20.53 26.65 26.49
N CYS A 253 19.26 26.80 26.88
CA CYS A 253 18.90 26.85 28.30
C CYS A 253 19.18 25.52 29.02
N PHE A 254 19.07 24.38 28.33
CA PHE A 254 19.51 23.10 28.90
C PHE A 254 21.02 23.14 29.20
N CYS A 255 21.86 23.58 28.26
CA CYS A 255 23.29 23.74 28.49
C CYS A 255 23.60 24.73 29.62
N CYS A 256 22.83 25.82 29.72
CA CYS A 256 23.01 26.80 30.80
C CYS A 256 22.67 26.19 32.16
N GLN A 257 21.58 25.42 32.27
CA GLN A 257 21.22 24.72 33.50
C GLN A 257 22.26 23.66 33.90
N ASP A 258 22.74 22.87 32.94
CA ASP A 258 23.73 21.81 33.17
C ASP A 258 25.09 22.35 33.64
N LEU A 259 25.45 23.55 33.20
CA LEU A 259 26.70 24.23 33.55
C LEU A 259 26.53 25.30 34.63
N GLU A 260 25.36 25.41 35.26
CA GLU A 260 25.03 26.43 36.25
C GLU A 260 25.29 27.88 35.78
N LEU A 261 25.09 28.14 34.48
CA LEU A 261 25.20 29.45 33.85
C LEU A 261 23.82 30.13 33.75
N PRO A 262 23.76 31.48 33.76
CA PRO A 262 22.53 32.20 33.45
C PRO A 262 22.08 31.90 32.01
N CYS A 263 20.76 31.71 31.80
CA CYS A 263 20.23 31.50 30.44
C CYS A 263 20.19 32.82 29.64
N GLU A 264 21.34 33.18 29.09
CA GLU A 264 21.58 34.37 28.28
C GLU A 264 22.22 33.98 26.94
N ILE A 265 22.11 34.86 25.93
CA ILE A 265 22.79 34.66 24.66
C ILE A 265 24.07 35.49 24.66
N ASN A 266 25.21 34.82 24.84
CA ASN A 266 26.54 35.42 24.74
C ASN A 266 27.52 34.40 24.13
N ARG A 267 28.79 34.78 23.98
CA ARG A 267 29.82 33.89 23.43
C ARG A 267 29.99 32.61 24.23
N GLY A 268 29.99 32.69 25.56
CA GLY A 268 30.18 31.54 26.46
C GLY A 268 29.06 30.51 26.32
N THR A 269 27.81 30.95 26.40
CA THR A 269 26.63 30.07 26.27
C THR A 269 26.49 29.51 24.84
N ALA A 270 26.85 30.29 23.82
CA ALA A 270 26.91 29.79 22.44
C ALA A 270 27.95 28.68 22.26
N LEU A 271 29.14 28.80 22.88
CA LEU A 271 30.16 27.75 22.85
C LEU A 271 29.74 26.52 23.67
N ALA A 272 29.01 26.70 24.78
CA ALA A 272 28.41 25.59 25.52
C ALA A 272 27.42 24.80 24.64
N LEU A 273 26.55 25.49 23.89
CA LEU A 273 25.67 24.86 22.91
C LEU A 273 26.46 24.11 21.82
N VAL A 274 27.53 24.71 21.29
CA VAL A 274 28.40 24.04 20.30
C VAL A 274 28.99 22.74 20.86
N ASN A 275 29.49 22.78 22.10
CA ASN A 275 30.09 21.61 22.75
C ASN A 275 29.06 20.50 22.97
N GLU A 276 27.87 20.85 23.43
CA GLU A 276 26.76 19.91 23.59
C GLU A 276 26.37 19.28 22.24
N LEU A 277 26.21 20.09 21.19
CA LEU A 277 25.88 19.59 19.85
C LEU A 277 27.00 18.69 19.28
N LYS A 278 28.26 19.01 19.54
CA LYS A 278 29.40 18.13 19.17
C LYS A 278 29.40 16.83 19.96
N GLY A 279 29.12 16.89 21.26
CA GLY A 279 29.02 15.70 22.12
C GLY A 279 27.95 14.71 21.64
N ARG A 280 26.90 15.22 20.98
CA ARG A 280 25.87 14.42 20.30
C ARG A 280 26.26 13.87 18.92
N GLY A 281 27.47 14.16 18.44
CA GLY A 281 27.90 13.77 17.09
C GLY A 281 27.14 14.49 15.96
N THR A 282 26.61 15.69 16.21
CA THR A 282 25.90 16.44 15.15
C THR A 282 26.86 16.96 14.09
N THR A 283 26.35 17.17 12.86
CA THR A 283 27.14 17.66 11.74
C THR A 283 27.46 19.15 11.87
N ASN A 284 28.54 19.62 11.22
CA ASN A 284 28.89 21.05 11.19
C ASN A 284 27.75 21.91 10.64
N ALA A 285 26.99 21.39 9.66
CA ALA A 285 25.79 22.04 9.14
C ALA A 285 24.68 22.23 10.20
N THR A 286 24.48 21.23 11.09
CA THR A 286 23.48 21.34 12.16
C THR A 286 23.89 22.36 13.21
N ILE A 287 25.18 22.38 13.56
CA ILE A 287 25.75 23.36 14.49
C ILE A 287 25.60 24.77 13.90
N GLU A 288 25.99 24.99 12.64
CA GLU A 288 25.86 26.27 11.96
C GLU A 288 24.40 26.77 11.93
N ILE A 289 23.42 25.89 11.66
CA ILE A 289 22.01 26.25 11.68
C ILE A 289 21.56 26.70 13.08
N ASN A 290 21.96 26.00 14.14
CA ASN A 290 21.60 26.38 15.51
C ASN A 290 22.21 27.72 15.91
N ILE A 291 23.48 27.96 15.57
CA ILE A 291 24.15 29.24 15.86
C ILE A 291 23.55 30.38 15.01
N SER A 292 23.23 30.12 13.73
CA SER A 292 22.50 31.07 12.90
C SER A 292 21.14 31.42 13.50
N ALA A 293 20.44 30.44 14.08
CA ALA A 293 19.17 30.64 14.76
C ALA A 293 19.31 31.51 16.01
N LEU A 294 20.32 31.23 16.86
CA LEU A 294 20.63 32.09 18.00
C LEU A 294 20.97 33.52 17.58
N ARG A 295 21.79 33.70 16.54
CA ARG A 295 22.16 35.03 16.05
C ARG A 295 20.96 35.83 15.54
N ARG A 296 20.07 35.20 14.78
CA ARG A 296 18.86 35.89 14.28
C ARG A 296 17.91 36.24 15.43
N PHE A 297 17.81 35.39 16.45
CA PHE A 297 17.03 35.69 17.63
C PHE A 297 17.65 36.81 18.48
N ALA A 298 18.97 36.79 18.68
CA ALA A 298 19.73 37.87 19.33
C ALA A 298 19.54 39.23 18.63
N GLN A 299 19.42 39.23 17.30
CA GLN A 299 19.10 40.44 16.54
C GLN A 299 17.70 40.99 16.88
N VAL A 300 16.72 40.12 17.12
CA VAL A 300 15.36 40.55 17.54
C VAL A 300 15.36 41.06 18.98
N LEU A 301 16.17 40.46 19.86
CA LEU A 301 16.37 40.95 21.23
C LEU A 301 17.13 42.29 21.28
N GLY A 302 17.74 42.73 20.18
CA GLY A 302 18.53 43.96 20.16
C GLY A 302 19.84 43.86 20.96
N LEU A 303 20.46 42.68 21.02
CA LEU A 303 21.73 42.48 21.74
C LEU A 303 22.89 43.29 21.13
N ASP A 304 23.88 43.59 21.96
CA ASP A 304 25.04 44.41 21.61
C ASP A 304 25.82 43.89 20.38
N ARG A 305 26.48 44.82 19.66
CA ARG A 305 27.27 44.53 18.46
C ARG A 305 28.41 43.55 18.72
N GLY A 306 29.02 43.57 19.91
CA GLY A 306 30.07 42.63 20.30
C GLY A 306 29.56 41.19 20.34
N ILE A 307 28.42 40.96 21.01
CA ILE A 307 27.75 39.65 21.06
C ILE A 307 27.37 39.17 19.64
N MET A 308 26.83 40.07 18.83
CA MET A 308 26.47 39.77 17.45
C MET A 308 27.68 39.40 16.58
N ALA A 309 28.83 40.05 16.80
CA ALA A 309 30.08 39.73 16.12
C ALA A 309 30.61 38.36 16.56
N ASP A 310 30.57 38.04 17.85
CA ASP A 310 30.98 36.73 18.37
C ASP A 310 30.14 35.59 17.77
N LEU A 311 28.81 35.72 17.77
CA LEU A 311 27.92 34.72 17.17
C LEU A 311 28.18 34.55 15.67
N ARG A 312 28.43 35.65 14.96
CA ARG A 312 28.79 35.62 13.54
C ARG A 312 30.11 34.90 13.30
N ASN A 313 31.12 35.10 14.16
CA ASN A 313 32.41 34.42 14.03
C ASN A 313 32.27 32.91 14.23
N VAL A 314 31.48 32.49 15.24
CA VAL A 314 31.18 31.06 15.46
C VAL A 314 30.41 30.49 14.26
N GLU A 315 29.36 31.17 13.78
CA GLU A 315 28.60 30.76 12.60
C GLU A 315 29.52 30.61 11.37
N GLN A 316 30.42 31.57 11.12
CA GLN A 316 31.33 31.54 9.98
C GLN A 316 32.35 30.41 10.04
N ASP A 317 32.87 30.09 11.23
CA ASP A 317 33.77 28.94 11.42
C ASP A 317 33.08 27.63 11.01
N PHE A 318 31.87 27.38 11.52
CA PHE A 318 31.10 26.21 11.12
C PHE A 318 30.59 26.28 9.68
N PHE A 319 30.37 27.47 9.13
CA PHE A 319 30.07 27.67 7.72
C PHE A 319 31.24 27.24 6.84
N ARG A 320 32.49 27.50 7.22
CA ARG A 320 33.67 27.02 6.48
C ARG A 320 33.84 25.52 6.64
N LYS A 321 33.74 25.01 7.86
CA LYS A 321 33.86 23.57 8.15
C LYS A 321 32.82 22.73 7.39
N LYS A 322 31.57 23.19 7.30
CA LYS A 322 30.54 22.46 6.53
C LYS A 322 30.80 22.40 5.03
N GLN A 323 31.63 23.28 4.46
CA GLN A 323 32.01 23.19 3.04
C GLN A 323 33.04 22.08 2.80
N ALA A 324 33.82 21.72 3.83
CA ALA A 324 34.76 20.61 3.78
C ALA A 324 34.09 19.26 4.09
N ASP A 325 32.93 19.25 4.76
CA ASP A 325 32.14 18.04 4.94
C ASP A 325 31.67 17.51 3.58
N ILE A 326 32.03 16.27 3.23
CA ILE A 326 31.41 15.58 2.09
C ILE A 326 29.91 15.50 2.38
N PRO A 327 29.04 16.11 1.56
CA PRO A 327 27.61 16.07 1.84
C PRO A 327 27.17 14.61 1.81
N LYS A 328 26.65 14.10 2.95
CA LYS A 328 26.11 12.72 3.07
C LYS A 328 25.14 12.34 1.96
N LYS A 329 24.54 13.35 1.32
CA LYS A 329 23.66 13.22 0.16
C LYS A 329 24.35 12.63 -1.08
N PHE A 330 25.64 12.90 -1.29
CA PHE A 330 26.39 12.38 -2.46
C PHE A 330 26.79 10.92 -2.27
N ALA A 331 27.28 10.52 -1.09
CA ALA A 331 27.53 9.10 -0.81
C ALA A 331 26.27 8.23 -1.00
N ARG A 332 25.11 8.73 -0.55
CA ARG A 332 23.82 8.05 -0.79
C ARG A 332 23.35 8.10 -2.23
N LEU A 333 23.82 9.06 -3.03
CA LEU A 333 23.51 9.13 -4.45
C LEU A 333 24.24 8.01 -5.20
N ASP A 334 25.50 7.77 -4.84
CA ASP A 334 26.33 6.72 -5.45
C ASP A 334 25.76 5.32 -5.14
N GLU A 335 25.29 5.09 -3.91
CA GLU A 335 24.61 3.84 -3.51
C GLU A 335 23.26 3.61 -4.20
N LEU A 336 22.52 4.69 -4.50
CA LEU A 336 21.18 4.61 -5.10
C LEU A 336 21.22 4.15 -6.56
N GLY A 337 22.29 4.51 -7.26
CA GLY A 337 22.44 4.30 -8.70
C GLY A 337 21.65 5.32 -9.53
N SER A 338 21.27 4.91 -10.74
CA SER A 338 20.60 5.75 -11.74
C SER A 338 19.09 5.94 -11.46
N VAL A 339 18.45 6.86 -12.20
CA VAL A 339 16.98 6.97 -12.24
C VAL A 339 16.33 5.62 -12.56
N GLU A 340 16.93 4.86 -13.48
CA GLU A 340 16.43 3.56 -13.92
C GLU A 340 16.31 2.56 -12.76
N SER A 341 17.30 2.50 -11.86
CA SER A 341 17.24 1.66 -10.65
C SER A 341 16.01 1.96 -9.79
N VAL A 342 15.70 3.25 -9.59
CA VAL A 342 14.53 3.68 -8.83
C VAL A 342 13.22 3.34 -9.55
N LEU A 343 13.18 3.50 -10.87
CA LEU A 343 12.02 3.17 -11.69
C LEU A 343 11.79 1.64 -11.77
N GLY A 344 12.85 0.84 -11.84
CA GLY A 344 12.78 -0.62 -11.77
C GLY A 344 12.11 -1.09 -10.48
N ARG A 345 12.55 -0.56 -9.33
CA ARG A 345 11.89 -0.84 -8.03
C ARG A 345 10.42 -0.39 -8.01
N ALA A 346 10.08 0.70 -8.69
CA ALA A 346 8.69 1.12 -8.80
C ALA A 346 7.85 0.10 -9.58
N ILE A 347 8.37 -0.41 -10.71
CA ILE A 347 7.73 -1.47 -11.51
C ILE A 347 7.52 -2.73 -10.66
N ASP A 348 8.52 -3.15 -9.91
CA ASP A 348 8.43 -4.33 -9.03
C ASP A 348 7.35 -4.16 -7.97
N LEU A 349 7.25 -2.98 -7.35
CA LEU A 349 6.20 -2.67 -6.38
C LEU A 349 4.81 -2.66 -7.01
N LEU A 350 4.68 -2.12 -8.22
CA LEU A 350 3.43 -2.15 -8.98
C LEU A 350 3.01 -3.59 -9.28
N ALA A 351 3.92 -4.42 -9.77
CA ALA A 351 3.67 -5.83 -10.03
C ALA A 351 3.30 -6.58 -8.74
N ALA A 352 4.07 -6.40 -7.67
CA ALA A 352 3.83 -7.03 -6.37
C ALA A 352 2.49 -6.61 -5.74
N SER A 353 1.98 -5.41 -6.04
CA SER A 353 0.68 -4.96 -5.56
C SER A 353 -0.47 -5.80 -6.11
N ARG A 354 -0.36 -6.34 -7.33
CA ARG A 354 -1.40 -7.17 -7.97
C ARG A 354 -1.65 -8.47 -7.22
N ASN A 355 -0.61 -8.97 -6.55
CA ASN A 355 -0.67 -10.21 -5.77
C ASN A 355 -1.13 -9.98 -4.32
N GLU A 356 -1.35 -8.72 -3.90
CA GLU A 356 -1.79 -8.41 -2.55
C GLU A 356 -3.26 -8.72 -2.33
N ARG A 357 -3.53 -9.58 -1.34
CA ARG A 357 -4.88 -9.92 -0.92
C ARG A 357 -5.52 -8.82 -0.08
N SER A 358 -4.73 -8.05 0.67
CA SER A 358 -5.23 -6.95 1.50
C SER A 358 -5.26 -5.65 0.70
N LEU A 359 -6.42 -4.99 0.63
CA LEU A 359 -6.54 -3.66 0.02
C LEU A 359 -5.61 -2.63 0.65
N GLU A 360 -5.39 -2.70 1.97
CA GLU A 360 -4.48 -1.79 2.67
C GLU A 360 -3.03 -1.95 2.21
N LEU A 361 -2.55 -3.20 2.11
CA LEU A 361 -1.19 -3.50 1.66
C LEU A 361 -1.03 -3.21 0.17
N ARG A 362 -2.04 -3.57 -0.64
CA ARG A 362 -2.10 -3.25 -2.06
C ARG A 362 -1.97 -1.76 -2.29
N VAL A 363 -2.82 -0.96 -1.66
CA VAL A 363 -2.80 0.51 -1.78
C VAL A 363 -1.51 1.09 -1.22
N ALA A 364 -0.92 0.53 -0.15
CA ALA A 364 0.38 0.97 0.33
C ALA A 364 1.50 0.75 -0.71
N LYS A 365 1.53 -0.41 -1.37
CA LYS A 365 2.48 -0.72 -2.46
C LYS A 365 2.24 0.15 -3.69
N LEU A 366 0.98 0.34 -4.10
CA LEU A 366 0.62 1.23 -5.20
C LEU A 366 1.06 2.67 -4.94
N ASN A 367 0.80 3.19 -3.74
CA ASN A 367 1.26 4.52 -3.36
C ASN A 367 2.80 4.62 -3.37
N ALA A 368 3.51 3.59 -2.89
CA ALA A 368 4.97 3.56 -2.93
C ALA A 368 5.51 3.53 -4.38
N ALA A 369 4.95 2.66 -5.23
CA ALA A 369 5.30 2.56 -6.64
C ALA A 369 5.08 3.88 -7.38
N ALA A 370 3.88 4.47 -7.24
CA ALA A 370 3.54 5.74 -7.87
C ALA A 370 4.37 6.90 -7.32
N THR A 371 4.66 6.93 -6.02
CA THR A 371 5.56 7.91 -5.39
C THR A 371 6.96 7.84 -6.02
N MET A 372 7.48 6.62 -6.24
CA MET A 372 8.79 6.40 -6.83
C MET A 372 8.83 6.77 -8.31
N ALA A 373 7.85 6.32 -9.10
CA ALA A 373 7.77 6.64 -10.53
C ALA A 373 7.59 8.15 -10.75
N LEU A 374 6.63 8.77 -10.06
CA LEU A 374 6.30 10.18 -10.25
C LEU A 374 7.44 11.09 -9.79
N PHE A 375 8.02 10.88 -8.60
CA PHE A 375 9.01 11.81 -8.07
C PHE A 375 10.41 11.62 -8.63
N SER A 376 10.71 10.49 -9.27
CA SER A 376 11.93 10.32 -10.06
C SER A 376 11.91 11.18 -11.33
N LEU A 377 10.75 11.32 -11.96
CA LEU A 377 10.60 12.07 -13.22
C LEU A 377 10.14 13.51 -13.01
N ILE A 378 9.39 13.78 -11.94
CA ILE A 378 8.93 15.12 -11.56
C ILE A 378 9.30 15.33 -10.08
N PRO A 379 10.52 15.81 -9.79
CA PRO A 379 11.10 15.73 -8.46
C PRO A 379 10.63 16.89 -7.56
N LEU A 380 9.33 16.84 -7.24
CA LEU A 380 8.62 17.74 -6.35
C LEU A 380 9.24 17.73 -4.95
N ARG A 381 9.11 18.85 -4.22
CA ARG A 381 9.48 18.85 -2.81
C ARG A 381 8.43 18.10 -2.02
N VAL A 382 8.82 17.49 -0.89
CA VAL A 382 7.90 16.80 0.03
C VAL A 382 6.69 17.65 0.42
N LYS A 383 6.83 18.97 0.56
CA LYS A 383 5.70 19.85 0.88
C LYS A 383 4.67 19.97 -0.26
N ASP A 384 5.10 19.73 -1.49
CA ASP A 384 4.31 19.87 -2.71
C ASP A 384 3.66 18.53 -3.14
N THR A 385 3.77 17.47 -2.32
CA THR A 385 3.29 16.11 -2.67
C THR A 385 1.82 15.83 -2.34
N ASN A 386 1.13 16.76 -1.66
CA ASN A 386 -0.31 16.66 -1.38
C ASN A 386 -1.11 17.02 -2.64
N LEU A 387 -1.00 16.18 -3.66
CA LEU A 387 -1.65 16.34 -4.95
C LEU A 387 -3.10 15.84 -4.88
N LEU A 388 -3.96 16.45 -5.69
CA LEU A 388 -5.38 16.12 -5.78
C LEU A 388 -5.75 15.88 -7.24
N TRP A 389 -6.53 14.85 -7.50
CA TRP A 389 -7.20 14.63 -8.77
C TRP A 389 -8.12 15.81 -9.09
N GLY A 390 -8.20 16.22 -10.36
CA GLY A 390 -9.08 17.30 -10.82
C GLY A 390 -8.64 18.72 -10.44
N VAL A 391 -7.61 18.86 -9.59
CA VAL A 391 -7.01 20.16 -9.23
C VAL A 391 -5.56 20.22 -9.71
N HIS A 392 -4.76 19.25 -9.27
CA HIS A 392 -3.33 19.20 -9.61
C HIS A 392 -3.07 18.18 -10.71
N VAL A 393 -3.78 17.05 -10.68
CA VAL A 393 -3.64 16.00 -11.69
C VAL A 393 -4.93 15.90 -12.49
N THR A 394 -4.86 16.18 -13.78
CA THR A 394 -5.98 16.09 -14.72
C THR A 394 -5.65 15.08 -15.82
N HIS A 395 -6.66 14.70 -16.63
CA HIS A 395 -6.48 13.77 -17.74
C HIS A 395 -7.11 14.37 -19.00
N THR A 396 -6.34 14.48 -20.09
CA THR A 396 -6.76 15.11 -21.35
C THR A 396 -7.58 14.19 -22.26
N GLY A 397 -7.73 12.92 -21.87
CA GLY A 397 -8.29 11.86 -22.71
C GLY A 397 -7.20 10.95 -23.28
N GLN A 398 -5.99 11.49 -23.47
CA GLN A 398 -4.81 10.72 -23.89
C GLN A 398 -3.77 10.59 -22.79
N ARG A 399 -3.50 11.68 -22.05
CA ARG A 399 -2.41 11.75 -21.08
C ARG A 399 -2.85 12.41 -19.78
N TYR A 400 -2.12 12.09 -18.71
CA TYR A 400 -2.20 12.85 -17.48
C TYR A 400 -1.43 14.15 -17.59
N ARG A 401 -1.91 15.19 -16.90
CA ARG A 401 -1.27 16.50 -16.81
C ARG A 401 -1.10 16.87 -15.34
N LEU A 402 0.02 17.52 -15.03
CA LEU A 402 0.32 18.04 -13.70
C LEU A 402 0.37 19.57 -13.72
N ASP A 403 -0.42 20.19 -12.86
CA ASP A 403 -0.46 21.63 -12.64
C ASP A 403 -0.26 21.90 -11.13
N VAL A 404 0.93 22.39 -10.74
CA VAL A 404 1.31 22.57 -9.33
C VAL A 404 2.04 23.87 -9.12
N ARG A 405 1.68 24.61 -8.08
CA ARG A 405 2.44 25.76 -7.59
C ARG A 405 3.34 25.36 -6.43
N THR A 406 4.66 25.48 -6.60
CA THR A 406 5.64 25.05 -5.60
C THR A 406 5.63 25.93 -4.35
N SER A 407 5.64 25.32 -3.16
CA SER A 407 5.52 26.03 -1.88
C SER A 407 6.71 26.94 -1.53
N LYS A 408 7.92 26.63 -2.01
CA LYS A 408 9.13 27.40 -1.62
C LYS A 408 9.26 28.73 -2.37
N CYS A 409 8.96 28.74 -3.66
CA CYS A 409 9.22 29.89 -4.53
C CYS A 409 7.96 30.41 -5.22
N GLY A 410 6.81 29.74 -5.05
CA GLY A 410 5.59 30.07 -5.77
C GLY A 410 5.65 29.80 -7.27
N THR A 411 6.70 29.10 -7.75
CA THR A 411 6.89 28.76 -9.16
C THR A 411 5.82 27.77 -9.58
N GLU A 412 5.19 28.05 -10.71
CA GLU A 412 4.24 27.19 -11.36
C GLU A 412 4.95 26.10 -12.19
N PHE A 413 4.49 24.87 -12.05
CA PHE A 413 4.86 23.72 -12.85
C PHE A 413 3.62 23.25 -13.60
N HIS A 414 3.69 23.28 -14.93
CA HIS A 414 2.60 22.92 -15.82
C HIS A 414 3.17 22.02 -16.92
N GLY A 415 2.61 20.82 -17.10
CA GLY A 415 3.08 19.94 -18.16
C GLY A 415 2.38 18.60 -18.21
N GLU A 416 2.52 17.92 -19.35
CA GLU A 416 2.13 16.52 -19.50
C GLU A 416 3.01 15.64 -18.63
N ILE A 417 2.40 14.63 -18.01
CA ILE A 417 3.13 13.59 -17.29
C ILE A 417 3.59 12.56 -18.33
N CYS A 418 4.84 12.13 -18.23
CA CYS A 418 5.41 11.08 -19.07
C CYS A 418 4.53 9.81 -19.05
N ASP A 419 4.29 9.21 -20.22
CA ASP A 419 3.44 8.02 -20.39
C ASP A 419 3.92 6.84 -19.53
N PHE A 420 5.20 6.78 -19.19
CA PHE A 420 5.75 5.80 -18.25
C PHE A 420 5.03 5.80 -16.90
N VAL A 421 4.55 6.96 -16.42
CA VAL A 421 3.89 7.11 -15.11
C VAL A 421 2.41 6.73 -15.17
N THR A 422 1.80 6.71 -16.36
CA THR A 422 0.37 6.42 -16.56
C THR A 422 -0.10 5.11 -15.91
N PRO A 423 0.59 3.96 -16.06
CA PRO A 423 0.17 2.71 -15.43
C PRO A 423 0.12 2.79 -13.89
N PHE A 424 0.97 3.60 -13.27
CA PHE A 424 0.98 3.79 -11.82
C PHE A 424 -0.21 4.63 -11.35
N LEU A 425 -0.53 5.68 -12.10
CA LEU A 425 -1.68 6.56 -11.85
C LEU A 425 -3.00 5.82 -12.05
N ASP A 426 -3.12 5.06 -13.14
CA ASP A 426 -4.29 4.21 -13.39
C ASP A 426 -4.46 3.14 -12.30
N ALA A 427 -3.37 2.53 -11.85
CA ALA A 427 -3.43 1.55 -10.78
C ALA A 427 -3.84 2.16 -9.43
N LEU A 428 -3.47 3.42 -9.13
CA LEU A 428 -3.96 4.13 -7.95
C LEU A 428 -5.48 4.37 -7.98
N LEU A 429 -6.06 4.58 -9.17
CA LEU A 429 -7.51 4.74 -9.35
C LEU A 429 -8.23 3.39 -9.28
N LEU A 430 -7.68 2.36 -9.92
CA LEU A 430 -8.28 1.03 -10.01
C LEU A 430 -8.17 0.23 -8.71
N ARG A 431 -7.06 0.37 -7.98
CA ARG A 431 -6.84 -0.28 -6.67
C ARG A 431 -7.07 -1.81 -6.67
N GLY A 432 -6.84 -2.45 -7.82
CA GLY A 432 -7.05 -3.87 -8.03
C GLY A 432 -8.39 -4.23 -8.67
N CYS A 433 -9.23 -3.25 -9.01
CA CYS A 433 -10.39 -3.44 -9.88
C CYS A 433 -9.99 -3.66 -11.34
N ASP A 434 -10.92 -4.24 -12.10
CA ASP A 434 -10.73 -4.50 -13.52
C ASP A 434 -10.65 -3.20 -14.33
N VAL A 435 -9.87 -3.25 -15.42
CA VAL A 435 -9.54 -2.07 -16.23
C VAL A 435 -10.76 -1.40 -16.87
N GLU A 436 -11.86 -2.12 -17.08
CA GLU A 436 -13.12 -1.59 -17.60
C GLU A 436 -13.70 -0.48 -16.71
N PHE A 437 -13.39 -0.49 -15.41
CA PHE A 437 -13.83 0.53 -14.45
C PHE A 437 -12.93 1.76 -14.41
N LEU A 438 -11.81 1.78 -15.15
CA LEU A 438 -10.86 2.89 -15.12
C LEU A 438 -11.53 4.22 -15.50
N GLY A 439 -12.38 4.24 -16.53
CA GLY A 439 -13.10 5.43 -16.95
C GLY A 439 -14.02 5.99 -15.85
N LEU A 440 -14.77 5.10 -15.18
CA LEU A 440 -15.64 5.44 -14.07
C LEU A 440 -14.83 5.99 -12.87
N LYS A 441 -13.81 5.25 -12.43
CA LYS A 441 -12.95 5.60 -11.29
C LYS A 441 -12.22 6.93 -11.52
N ARG A 442 -11.70 7.14 -12.73
CA ARG A 442 -11.04 8.40 -13.11
C ARG A 442 -12.02 9.57 -13.03
N LYS A 443 -13.22 9.43 -13.61
CA LYS A 443 -14.25 10.48 -13.55
C LYS A 443 -14.63 10.81 -12.10
N GLU A 444 -14.86 9.79 -11.27
CA GLU A 444 -15.19 9.95 -9.86
C GLU A 444 -14.08 10.70 -9.10
N ALA A 445 -12.82 10.27 -9.26
CA ALA A 445 -11.67 10.88 -8.56
C ALA A 445 -11.46 12.34 -8.95
N LEU A 446 -11.56 12.67 -10.25
CA LEU A 446 -11.45 14.04 -10.77
C LEU A 446 -12.59 14.92 -10.24
N GLN A 447 -13.83 14.44 -10.24
CA GLN A 447 -15.00 15.22 -9.80
C GLN A 447 -15.01 15.45 -8.28
N SER A 448 -14.69 14.41 -7.51
CA SER A 448 -14.67 14.47 -6.04
C SER A 448 -13.37 15.05 -5.46
N ARG A 449 -12.42 15.44 -6.32
CA ARG A 449 -11.11 16.02 -5.95
C ARG A 449 -10.36 15.15 -4.95
N GLN A 450 -10.37 13.84 -5.19
CA GLN A 450 -9.71 12.87 -4.31
C GLN A 450 -8.21 13.16 -4.19
N ALA A 451 -7.65 12.80 -3.03
CA ALA A 451 -6.20 12.82 -2.87
C ALA A 451 -5.55 11.82 -3.81
N LEU A 452 -4.46 12.24 -4.48
CA LEU A 452 -3.66 11.37 -5.33
C LEU A 452 -3.11 10.19 -4.54
N PHE A 453 -2.51 10.51 -3.38
CA PHE A 453 -2.02 9.52 -2.42
C PHE A 453 -3.00 9.42 -1.25
N ALA A 454 -3.72 8.30 -1.19
CA ALA A 454 -4.74 8.06 -0.20
C ALA A 454 -4.54 6.70 0.48
N HIS A 455 -4.95 6.61 1.74
CA HIS A 455 -5.14 5.34 2.42
C HIS A 455 -6.23 4.52 1.73
N ALA A 456 -6.31 3.21 2.02
CA ALA A 456 -7.35 2.36 1.44
C ALA A 456 -8.78 2.90 1.67
N ASN A 457 -9.04 3.52 2.81
CA ASN A 457 -10.34 4.15 3.08
C ASN A 457 -10.56 5.51 2.37
N GLY A 458 -9.71 5.89 1.40
CA GLY A 458 -9.80 7.16 0.69
C GLY A 458 -9.27 8.37 1.47
N ARG A 459 -8.87 8.20 2.74
CA ARG A 459 -8.33 9.31 3.53
C ARG A 459 -7.00 9.79 2.95
N HIS A 460 -6.86 11.09 2.82
CA HIS A 460 -5.62 11.75 2.41
C HIS A 460 -4.40 11.33 3.25
N MET A 461 -3.29 10.98 2.57
CA MET A 461 -2.00 10.75 3.22
C MET A 461 -1.24 12.06 3.39
N SER A 462 -0.69 12.32 4.59
CA SER A 462 0.18 13.47 4.78
C SER A 462 1.46 13.38 3.93
N ASN A 463 1.99 14.51 3.45
CA ASN A 463 3.33 14.66 2.88
C ASN A 463 4.43 13.81 3.56
N ARG A 464 4.50 13.79 4.91
CA ARG A 464 5.50 12.99 5.65
C ARG A 464 5.29 11.49 5.43
N ARG A 465 4.05 11.03 5.33
CA ARG A 465 3.73 9.63 5.07
C ARG A 465 4.11 9.24 3.65
N VAL A 466 3.84 10.08 2.67
CA VAL A 466 4.27 9.89 1.28
C VAL A 466 5.80 9.79 1.20
N ALA A 467 6.52 10.72 1.83
CA ALA A 467 7.98 10.66 1.88
C ALA A 467 8.51 9.39 2.58
N ASN A 468 7.83 8.90 3.61
CA ASN A 468 8.19 7.65 4.27
C ASN A 468 7.95 6.42 3.40
N LEU A 469 6.98 6.43 2.47
CA LEU A 469 6.78 5.34 1.53
C LEU A 469 8.01 5.20 0.62
N TRP A 470 8.47 6.31 0.05
CA TRP A 470 9.73 6.35 -0.70
C TRP A 470 10.90 5.83 0.16
N GLN A 471 11.10 6.41 1.36
CA GLN A 471 12.26 6.11 2.18
C GLN A 471 12.35 4.65 2.60
N ARG A 472 11.23 3.94 2.74
CA ARG A 472 11.22 2.50 3.09
C ARG A 472 11.82 1.61 2.00
N HIS A 473 11.79 2.05 0.74
CA HIS A 473 12.26 1.25 -0.38
C HIS A 473 13.60 1.74 -0.94
N ILE A 474 13.97 2.98 -0.63
CA ILE A 474 15.14 3.67 -1.17
C ILE A 474 16.14 4.08 -0.06
N GLU A 475 15.78 3.88 1.21
CA GLU A 475 16.57 4.18 2.41
C GLU A 475 16.96 5.66 2.62
N CYS A 476 16.65 6.51 1.66
CA CYS A 476 16.80 7.96 1.75
C CYS A 476 15.51 8.68 1.34
N GLY A 477 15.36 9.96 1.72
CA GLY A 477 14.14 10.71 1.43
C GLY A 477 14.02 11.09 -0.06
N PRO A 478 12.80 11.38 -0.56
CA PRO A 478 12.54 11.67 -1.98
C PRO A 478 13.25 12.92 -2.51
N HIS A 479 13.81 13.76 -1.63
CA HIS A 479 14.64 14.89 -2.04
C HIS A 479 15.95 14.46 -2.74
N ILE A 480 16.32 13.17 -2.65
CA ILE A 480 17.42 12.59 -3.42
C ILE A 480 17.13 12.62 -4.93
N ALA A 481 15.87 12.44 -5.35
CA ALA A 481 15.50 12.37 -6.77
C ALA A 481 15.93 13.61 -7.54
N ARG A 482 15.87 14.79 -6.90
CA ARG A 482 16.40 16.04 -7.47
C ARG A 482 17.90 15.98 -7.74
N SER A 483 18.67 15.38 -6.82
CA SER A 483 20.10 15.19 -7.03
C SER A 483 20.38 14.19 -8.15
N VAL A 484 19.60 13.10 -8.23
CA VAL A 484 19.71 12.14 -9.33
C VAL A 484 19.47 12.85 -10.67
N VAL A 485 18.37 13.59 -10.80
CA VAL A 485 18.05 14.37 -12.01
C VAL A 485 19.17 15.35 -12.39
N HIS A 486 19.73 16.06 -11.41
CA HIS A 486 20.86 16.97 -11.66
C HIS A 486 22.12 16.24 -12.10
N THR A 487 22.40 15.07 -11.56
CA THR A 487 23.55 14.25 -11.98
C THR A 487 23.34 13.66 -13.37
N GLU A 488 22.19 13.05 -13.63
CA GLU A 488 21.90 12.39 -14.91
C GLU A 488 21.82 13.41 -16.06
N LEU A 489 21.01 14.45 -15.92
CA LEU A 489 20.93 15.48 -16.97
C LEU A 489 22.21 16.30 -17.03
N GLY A 490 22.90 16.52 -15.90
CA GLY A 490 24.17 17.24 -15.88
C GLY A 490 25.26 16.62 -16.76
N ARG A 491 25.22 15.30 -17.00
CA ARG A 491 26.11 14.62 -17.96
C ARG A 491 25.97 15.14 -19.40
N MET A 492 24.82 15.74 -19.73
CA MET A 492 24.57 16.39 -21.02
C MET A 492 25.14 17.82 -21.09
N GLY A 493 25.96 18.21 -20.11
CA GLY A 493 26.56 19.53 -20.04
C GLY A 493 25.56 20.63 -19.63
N ARG A 494 25.79 21.85 -20.13
CA ARG A 494 25.05 23.04 -19.70
C ARG A 494 23.55 22.96 -19.95
N GLU A 495 23.15 22.50 -21.13
CA GLU A 495 21.73 22.35 -21.49
C GLU A 495 21.02 21.38 -20.54
N GLY A 496 21.66 20.26 -20.24
CA GLY A 496 21.20 19.30 -19.24
C GLY A 496 20.98 19.90 -17.85
N VAL A 497 21.88 20.74 -17.38
CA VAL A 497 21.71 21.46 -16.11
C VAL A 497 20.53 22.44 -16.17
N GLU A 498 20.34 23.15 -17.28
CA GLU A 498 19.20 24.06 -17.47
C GLU A 498 17.86 23.29 -17.49
N MET A 499 17.82 22.11 -18.11
CA MET A 499 16.69 21.18 -18.04
C MET A 499 16.44 20.72 -16.60
N ALA A 500 17.48 20.30 -15.87
CA ALA A 500 17.36 19.85 -14.48
C ALA A 500 16.85 20.96 -13.55
N LEU A 501 17.35 22.19 -13.70
CA LEU A 501 16.88 23.36 -12.95
C LEU A 501 15.40 23.65 -13.22
N SER A 502 14.99 23.59 -14.48
CA SER A 502 13.61 23.80 -14.90
C SER A 502 12.68 22.73 -14.32
N LEU A 503 13.04 21.46 -14.47
CA LEU A 503 12.29 20.32 -13.94
C LEU A 503 12.19 20.36 -12.40
N CYS A 504 13.23 20.86 -11.74
CA CYS A 504 13.27 21.06 -10.30
C CYS A 504 12.61 22.36 -9.82
N ALA A 505 12.09 23.22 -10.72
CA ALA A 505 11.58 24.55 -10.41
C ALA A 505 12.58 25.40 -9.58
N GLN A 506 13.86 25.38 -9.96
CA GLN A 506 14.94 26.14 -9.34
C GLN A 506 15.31 27.33 -10.20
N ARG A 507 15.31 28.53 -9.59
CA ARG A 507 15.66 29.79 -10.27
C ARG A 507 16.84 30.53 -9.61
N ASP A 508 17.38 29.99 -8.52
CA ASP A 508 18.46 30.63 -7.79
C ASP A 508 19.79 30.52 -8.58
N PRO A 509 20.43 31.65 -8.96
CA PRO A 509 21.68 31.64 -9.70
C PRO A 509 22.81 30.90 -8.98
N ARG A 510 22.82 30.85 -7.64
CA ARG A 510 23.85 30.12 -6.89
C ARG A 510 23.69 28.62 -7.05
N THR A 511 22.45 28.13 -6.98
CA THR A 511 22.11 26.73 -7.26
C THR A 511 22.51 26.35 -8.69
N ALA A 512 22.23 27.22 -9.68
CA ALA A 512 22.63 26.99 -11.06
C ALA A 512 24.15 26.88 -11.21
N LYS A 513 24.91 27.85 -10.67
CA LYS A 513 26.38 27.85 -10.72
C LYS A 513 26.99 26.60 -10.08
N PHE A 514 26.43 26.13 -8.96
CA PHE A 514 26.90 24.91 -8.30
C PHE A 514 26.82 23.68 -9.22
N TYR A 515 25.66 23.45 -9.84
CA TYR A 515 25.47 22.29 -10.73
C TYR A 515 26.19 22.45 -12.08
N GLN A 516 26.24 23.66 -12.63
CA GLN A 516 27.00 23.95 -13.85
C GLN A 516 28.50 23.71 -13.64
N GLY A 517 29.07 24.16 -12.51
CA GLY A 517 30.49 23.94 -12.20
C GLY A 517 30.84 22.46 -12.05
N LYS A 518 29.96 21.67 -11.43
CA LYS A 518 30.13 20.22 -11.33
C LYS A 518 30.00 19.52 -12.69
N ALA A 519 28.93 19.82 -13.44
CA ALA A 519 28.71 19.25 -14.77
C ALA A 519 29.86 19.56 -15.73
N MET A 520 30.37 20.80 -15.72
CA MET A 520 31.52 21.18 -16.54
C MET A 520 32.78 20.38 -16.18
N HIS A 521 33.04 20.13 -14.88
CA HIS A 521 34.14 19.27 -14.47
C HIS A 521 33.97 17.82 -14.96
N ASP A 522 32.77 17.26 -14.81
CA ASP A 522 32.46 15.89 -15.22
C ASP A 522 32.53 15.74 -16.76
N THR A 523 31.99 16.70 -17.53
CA THR A 523 32.07 16.72 -18.99
C THR A 523 33.50 16.84 -19.48
N LEU A 524 34.30 17.76 -18.92
CA LEU A 524 35.72 17.90 -19.30
C LEU A 524 36.51 16.61 -19.03
N LEU A 525 36.19 15.90 -17.95
CA LEU A 525 36.83 14.63 -17.63
C LEU A 525 36.44 13.53 -18.63
N LEU A 526 35.16 13.45 -19.03
CA LEU A 526 34.69 12.53 -20.07
C LEU A 526 35.27 12.86 -21.46
N GLU A 527 35.29 14.14 -21.84
CA GLU A 527 35.91 14.60 -23.10
C GLU A 527 37.41 14.34 -23.11
N THR A 528 38.11 14.57 -21.99
CA THR A 528 39.54 14.26 -21.87
C THR A 528 39.80 12.76 -21.98
N ASN A 529 38.98 11.92 -21.32
CA ASN A 529 39.09 10.47 -21.46
C ASN A 529 38.78 10.02 -22.90
N GLY A 530 37.75 10.57 -23.53
CA GLY A 530 37.43 10.30 -24.93
C GLY A 530 38.55 10.73 -25.88
N LEU A 531 39.18 11.88 -25.65
CA LEU A 531 40.35 12.34 -26.41
C LEU A 531 41.58 11.44 -26.20
N LEU A 532 41.85 11.01 -24.96
CA LEU A 532 42.93 10.07 -24.65
C LEU A 532 42.70 8.70 -25.30
N LEU A 533 41.45 8.28 -25.42
CA LEU A 533 41.05 7.04 -26.08
C LEU A 533 40.91 7.18 -27.60
N SER A 534 40.73 8.38 -28.14
CA SER A 534 40.53 8.62 -29.58
C SER A 534 41.72 8.23 -30.48
N GLY A 535 42.88 7.95 -29.88
CA GLY A 535 44.06 7.40 -30.56
C GLY A 535 44.06 5.86 -30.67
N PHE A 536 43.07 5.19 -30.10
CA PHE A 536 42.91 3.75 -30.15
C PHE A 536 41.61 3.43 -30.90
N SER A 537 41.67 2.59 -31.93
CA SER A 537 40.45 2.02 -32.51
C SER A 537 39.88 0.96 -31.58
N ASP A 538 38.56 0.73 -31.64
CA ASP A 538 37.91 -0.34 -30.87
C ASP A 538 38.59 -1.70 -31.16
N ASP A 539 38.98 -1.94 -32.43
CA ASP A 539 39.74 -3.12 -32.85
C ASP A 539 41.11 -3.24 -32.15
N MET A 540 41.85 -2.13 -31.96
CA MET A 540 43.14 -2.13 -31.26
C MET A 540 42.97 -2.37 -29.76
N ILE A 541 41.88 -1.87 -29.16
CA ILE A 541 41.56 -2.11 -27.75
C ILE A 541 41.21 -3.58 -27.56
N GLU A 542 40.40 -4.16 -28.45
CA GLU A 542 39.98 -5.56 -28.38
C GLU A 542 41.12 -6.54 -28.69
N GLU A 543 42.05 -6.19 -29.59
CA GLU A 543 43.24 -6.99 -29.90
C GLU A 543 44.26 -7.04 -28.74
N HIS A 544 44.48 -5.91 -28.05
CA HIS A 544 45.48 -5.82 -26.98
C HIS A 544 44.92 -6.02 -25.57
N PHE A 545 43.61 -5.86 -25.40
CA PHE A 545 42.88 -6.10 -24.15
C PHE A 545 41.63 -6.95 -24.43
N PRO A 546 41.81 -8.20 -24.89
CA PRO A 546 40.68 -9.09 -25.14
C PRO A 546 39.85 -9.23 -23.87
N PHE A 547 38.53 -9.16 -24.01
CA PHE A 547 37.59 -9.34 -22.91
C PHE A 547 37.94 -10.63 -22.17
N ILE A 548 38.47 -10.51 -20.95
CA ILE A 548 38.57 -11.65 -20.05
C ILE A 548 37.13 -11.90 -19.62
N GLU A 549 36.48 -12.93 -20.19
CA GLU A 549 35.29 -13.54 -19.61
C GLU A 549 35.65 -13.90 -18.17
N THR A 550 35.34 -13.00 -17.26
CA THR A 550 35.46 -13.28 -15.84
C THR A 550 34.23 -14.10 -15.55
N ASP A 551 34.42 -15.42 -15.54
CA ASP A 551 33.42 -16.40 -15.14
C ASP A 551 33.04 -16.14 -13.68
N LEU A 552 32.14 -15.17 -13.49
CA LEU A 552 31.65 -14.72 -12.18
C LEU A 552 30.84 -15.81 -11.47
N ASP A 553 30.51 -16.89 -12.17
CA ASP A 553 29.87 -18.09 -11.62
C ASP A 553 30.86 -19.02 -10.88
N ALA A 554 32.18 -18.79 -10.99
CA ALA A 554 33.19 -19.60 -10.29
C ALA A 554 33.62 -19.04 -8.91
N LEU A 555 33.05 -17.90 -8.46
CA LEU A 555 33.44 -17.22 -7.21
C LEU A 555 32.28 -16.88 -6.26
N PHE A 556 31.10 -17.52 -6.42
CA PHE A 556 30.02 -17.45 -5.43
C PHE A 556 29.54 -18.81 -4.94
#